data_AF-A0A969KUQ5-F1
#
_entry.id   AF-A0A969KUQ5-F1
#
_cell.length_a   1.000
_cell.length_b   1.000
_cell.length_c   1.000
_cell.angle_alpha   90.00
_cell.angle_beta   90.00
_cell.angle_gamma   90.00
#
_symmetry.space_group_name_H-M   'P 1'
#
loop_
_entity.id
_entity.type
_entity.pdbx_description
1 polymer ?
#
loop_
_entity_poly.entity_id
_entity_poly.type
_entity_poly.pdbx_seq_one_letter_code
_entity_poly.pdbx_strand_id
1 'polypeptide(L)'
;MARKSKEFSELLNHQPSAREQEKAMKRLQKRVEQGVLGDSIGGVVIDPEGEEKMSAVLEAFVEPYLDEATNRDEQQMLFSFAVIAWNMALLPEEKRSEGLEILTQQLGENQAASAEVQEILEEMIERKQLFFADNKRQILDFELSGRGRSLNLSVVSTPTLTETDQED
;
A
#
# COMPACT_ATOMS: atom_id res chain seq x y z
N MET A 1 -4.27 42.97 -18.88
CA MET A 1 -5.14 41.88 -18.39
C MET A 1 -4.29 40.65 -18.15
N ALA A 2 -4.16 40.20 -16.91
CA ALA A 2 -3.74 38.84 -16.52
C ALA A 2 -3.83 38.73 -14.99
N ARG A 3 -5.04 38.50 -14.46
CA ARG A 3 -5.22 38.06 -13.07
C ARG A 3 -4.94 36.56 -13.04
N LYS A 4 -3.68 36.16 -12.85
CA LYS A 4 -3.38 34.80 -12.39
C LYS A 4 -3.73 34.79 -10.90
N SER A 5 -4.86 34.16 -10.57
CA SER A 5 -5.50 34.19 -9.27
C SER A 5 -4.63 33.53 -8.20
N LYS A 6 -4.67 34.08 -6.98
CA LYS A 6 -4.10 33.50 -5.75
C LYS A 6 -4.46 32.02 -5.56
N GLU A 7 -5.61 31.58 -6.07
CA GLU A 7 -6.08 30.20 -6.03
C GLU A 7 -5.15 29.20 -6.74
N PHE A 8 -4.43 29.60 -7.79
CA PHE A 8 -3.51 28.70 -8.50
C PHE A 8 -2.19 28.46 -7.75
N SER A 9 -1.78 29.40 -6.89
CA SER A 9 -0.63 29.23 -6.00
C SER A 9 -0.97 28.43 -4.74
N GLU A 10 -2.24 28.39 -4.32
CA GLU A 10 -2.69 27.53 -3.22
C GLU A 10 -2.75 26.05 -3.64
N LEU A 11 -3.03 25.78 -4.92
CA LEU A 11 -3.02 24.40 -5.48
C LEU A 11 -1.64 23.75 -5.54
N LEU A 12 -0.56 24.53 -5.61
CA LEU A 12 0.82 24.00 -5.66
C LEU A 12 1.44 23.75 -4.28
N ASN A 13 0.73 24.08 -3.18
CA ASN A 13 1.26 24.03 -1.83
C ASN A 13 0.68 22.88 -0.98
N HIS A 14 0.15 21.85 -1.65
CA HIS A 14 -0.48 20.67 -1.01
C HIS A 14 0.37 19.41 -1.06
N GLN A 15 1.63 19.49 -1.49
CA GLN A 15 2.59 18.46 -1.12
C GLN A 15 2.89 18.59 0.37
N PRO A 16 2.83 17.48 1.14
CA PRO A 16 3.34 17.48 2.50
C PRO A 16 4.76 18.04 2.47
N SER A 17 5.13 18.82 3.48
CA SER A 17 6.49 19.32 3.52
C SER A 17 7.46 18.14 3.45
N ALA A 18 8.52 18.23 2.64
CA ALA A 18 9.51 17.15 2.49
C ALA A 18 10.00 16.59 3.84
N ARG A 19 9.97 17.42 4.89
CA ARG A 19 10.28 17.03 6.28
C ARG A 19 9.27 16.08 6.93
N GLU A 20 7.98 16.19 6.63
CA GLU A 20 6.96 15.26 7.13
C GLU A 20 7.04 13.92 6.43
N GLN A 21 7.25 13.94 5.11
CA GLN A 21 7.55 12.73 4.34
C GLN A 21 8.80 12.03 4.85
N GLU A 22 9.92 12.75 5.02
CA GLU A 22 11.17 12.18 5.53
C GLU A 22 11.01 11.57 6.94
N LYS A 23 10.19 12.19 7.80
CA LYS A 23 9.91 11.68 9.15
C LYS A 23 9.05 10.42 9.14
N ALA A 24 7.99 10.39 8.34
CA ALA A 24 7.18 9.19 8.14
C ALA A 24 8.06 8.06 7.58
N MET A 25 8.88 8.37 6.57
CA MET A 25 9.84 7.44 5.97
C MET A 25 10.77 6.81 7.01
N LYS A 26 11.40 7.63 7.85
CA LYS A 26 12.31 7.15 8.91
C LYS A 26 11.62 6.30 9.96
N ARG A 27 10.35 6.57 10.26
CA ARG A 27 9.57 5.75 11.21
C ARG A 27 9.23 4.41 10.60
N LEU A 28 8.79 4.42 9.35
CA LEU A 28 8.41 3.23 8.60
C LEU A 28 9.61 2.29 8.45
N GLN A 29 10.76 2.83 8.02
CA GLN A 29 12.02 2.10 7.94
C GLN A 29 12.39 1.47 9.29
N LYS A 30 12.37 2.26 10.37
CA LYS A 30 12.72 1.77 11.70
C LYS A 30 11.79 0.67 12.19
N ARG A 31 10.49 0.69 11.86
CA ARG A 31 9.55 -0.39 12.22
C ARG A 31 9.86 -1.69 11.49
N VAL A 32 10.18 -1.61 10.21
CA VAL A 32 10.50 -2.79 9.39
C VAL A 32 11.86 -3.39 9.81
N GLU A 33 12.88 -2.56 10.02
CA GLU A 33 14.21 -2.98 10.49
C GLU A 33 14.16 -3.60 11.90
N GLN A 34 13.30 -3.08 12.78
CA GLN A 34 13.14 -3.61 14.15
C GLN A 34 12.14 -4.78 14.23
N GLY A 35 11.44 -5.09 13.13
CA GLY A 35 10.51 -6.20 13.03
C GLY A 35 11.21 -7.51 12.64
N VAL A 36 10.50 -8.62 12.79
CA VAL A 36 10.98 -9.99 12.46
C VAL A 36 11.45 -10.11 10.99
N LEU A 37 10.95 -9.23 10.11
CA LEU A 37 11.29 -9.18 8.70
C LEU A 37 12.63 -8.47 8.40
N GLY A 38 13.15 -7.62 9.29
CA GLY A 38 14.35 -6.80 9.02
C GLY A 38 15.62 -7.61 8.76
N ASP A 39 15.82 -8.72 9.49
CA ASP A 39 16.99 -9.58 9.35
C ASP A 39 16.91 -10.58 8.18
N SER A 40 15.71 -10.81 7.62
CA SER A 40 15.47 -11.86 6.61
C SER A 40 15.36 -11.35 5.17
N ILE A 41 15.24 -10.03 4.98
CA ILE A 41 15.05 -9.42 3.66
C ILE A 41 16.35 -8.70 3.32
N GLY A 42 16.98 -9.08 2.20
CA GLY A 42 18.28 -8.58 1.72
C GLY A 42 18.32 -7.09 1.32
N GLY A 43 17.58 -6.24 2.02
CA GLY A 43 17.42 -4.82 1.76
C GLY A 43 15.96 -4.41 1.85
N VAL A 44 15.68 -3.33 2.58
CA VAL A 44 14.39 -2.64 2.56
C VAL A 44 14.48 -1.55 1.50
N VAL A 45 13.64 -1.60 0.46
CA VAL A 45 13.68 -0.60 -0.61
C VAL A 45 12.46 0.30 -0.51
N ILE A 46 12.75 1.58 -0.24
CA ILE A 46 11.75 2.62 -0.01
C ILE A 46 11.84 3.62 -1.15
N ASP A 47 10.81 3.66 -2.01
CA ASP A 47 10.72 4.53 -3.20
C ASP A 47 12.05 4.67 -3.99
N PRO A 48 12.52 3.57 -4.63
CA PRO A 48 13.77 3.58 -5.39
C PRO A 48 13.69 4.59 -6.55
N GLU A 49 14.73 5.41 -6.71
CA GLU A 49 14.80 6.43 -7.75
C GLU A 49 15.01 5.76 -9.12
N GLY A 50 14.03 5.90 -10.03
CA GLY A 50 14.05 5.26 -11.36
C GLY A 50 13.17 4.01 -11.51
N GLU A 51 12.58 3.53 -10.42
CA GLU A 51 11.58 2.46 -10.40
C GLU A 51 10.17 3.00 -10.09
N GLU A 52 9.14 2.19 -10.38
CA GLU A 52 7.76 2.55 -10.08
C GLU A 52 7.55 2.64 -8.55
N LYS A 53 7.03 3.79 -8.09
CA LYS A 53 6.80 4.04 -6.65
C LYS A 53 5.65 3.19 -6.15
N MET A 54 5.91 2.35 -5.14
CA MET A 54 4.84 1.51 -4.56
C MET A 54 3.74 2.31 -3.88
N SER A 55 4.05 3.52 -3.42
CA SER A 55 3.02 4.46 -2.97
C SER A 55 2.04 4.81 -4.09
N ALA A 56 2.53 5.18 -5.27
CA ALA A 56 1.68 5.48 -6.42
C ALA A 56 0.94 4.23 -6.95
N VAL A 57 1.61 3.07 -6.95
CA VAL A 57 0.99 1.79 -7.35
C VAL A 57 -0.15 1.43 -6.41
N LEU A 58 0.08 1.51 -5.10
CA LEU A 58 -0.94 1.19 -4.10
C LEU A 58 -2.10 2.18 -4.17
N GLU A 59 -1.84 3.46 -4.44
CA GLU A 59 -2.87 4.49 -4.66
C GLU A 59 -3.73 4.18 -5.90
N ALA A 60 -3.12 3.86 -7.04
CA ALA A 60 -3.84 3.45 -8.26
C ALA A 60 -4.59 2.12 -8.10
N PHE A 61 -4.06 1.24 -7.25
CA PHE A 61 -4.71 -0.02 -6.92
C PHE A 61 -6.02 0.21 -6.16
N VAL A 62 -6.00 1.12 -5.17
CA VAL A 62 -7.18 1.42 -4.33
C VAL A 62 -8.12 2.49 -4.89
N GLU A 63 -7.74 3.19 -5.96
CA GLU A 63 -8.50 4.29 -6.57
C GLU A 63 -10.02 4.02 -6.67
N PRO A 64 -10.51 2.85 -7.14
CA PRO A 64 -11.95 2.60 -7.26
C PRO A 64 -12.71 2.58 -5.94
N TYR A 65 -12.00 2.33 -4.82
CA TYR A 65 -12.59 2.16 -3.49
C TYR A 65 -12.44 3.43 -2.62
N LEU A 66 -11.68 4.44 -3.08
CA LEU A 66 -11.43 5.66 -2.30
C LEU A 66 -12.70 6.48 -2.06
N ASP A 67 -13.67 6.43 -2.96
CA ASP A 67 -14.95 7.14 -2.82
C ASP A 67 -15.82 6.56 -1.69
N GLU A 68 -15.63 5.28 -1.36
CA GLU A 68 -16.33 4.60 -0.26
C GLU A 68 -15.68 4.90 1.10
N ALA A 69 -14.38 5.22 1.12
CA ALA A 69 -13.62 5.53 2.32
C ALA A 69 -13.59 7.04 2.61
N THR A 70 -14.64 7.51 3.29
CA THR A 70 -14.92 8.94 3.51
C THR A 70 -14.13 9.59 4.64
N ASN A 71 -13.62 8.78 5.58
CA ASN A 71 -12.84 9.27 6.71
C ASN A 71 -11.49 8.55 6.86
N ARG A 72 -10.63 9.09 7.73
CA ARG A 72 -9.26 8.59 7.91
C ARG A 72 -9.21 7.13 8.36
N ASP A 73 -10.13 6.72 9.21
CA ASP A 73 -10.14 5.36 9.77
C ASP A 73 -10.60 4.36 8.70
N GLU A 74 -11.60 4.72 7.90
CA GLU A 74 -12.03 3.95 6.71
C GLU A 74 -10.91 3.86 5.67
N GLN A 75 -10.20 4.96 5.39
CA GLN A 75 -9.06 4.95 4.48
C GLN A 75 -7.93 4.06 5.01
N GLN A 76 -7.60 4.19 6.30
CA GLN A 76 -6.60 3.34 6.94
C GLN A 76 -6.98 1.85 6.84
N MET A 77 -8.26 1.52 7.01
CA MET A 77 -8.78 0.17 6.85
C MET A 77 -8.69 -0.31 5.39
N LEU A 78 -9.11 0.52 4.42
CA LEU A 78 -9.02 0.23 2.99
C LEU A 78 -7.58 -0.07 2.56
N PHE A 79 -6.62 0.78 2.93
CA PHE A 79 -5.21 0.54 2.62
C PHE A 79 -4.67 -0.72 3.32
N SER A 80 -5.20 -1.08 4.50
CA SER A 80 -4.80 -2.32 5.17
C SER A 80 -5.29 -3.56 4.41
N PHE A 81 -6.55 -3.56 3.96
CA PHE A 81 -7.09 -4.62 3.09
C PHE A 81 -6.38 -4.68 1.74
N ALA A 82 -6.06 -3.52 1.16
CA ALA A 82 -5.31 -3.44 -0.07
C ALA A 82 -3.94 -4.12 0.03
N VAL A 83 -3.20 -3.88 1.11
CA VAL A 83 -1.89 -4.53 1.35
C VAL A 83 -2.04 -6.04 1.54
N ILE A 84 -3.08 -6.48 2.25
CA ILE A 84 -3.36 -7.91 2.43
C ILE A 84 -3.67 -8.57 1.07
N ALA A 85 -4.63 -8.02 0.33
CA ALA A 85 -5.03 -8.50 -0.99
C ALA A 85 -3.83 -8.51 -1.96
N TRP A 86 -3.02 -7.44 -1.96
CA TRP A 86 -1.82 -7.35 -2.78
C TRP A 86 -0.83 -8.49 -2.49
N ASN A 87 -0.52 -8.73 -1.22
CA ASN A 87 0.41 -9.78 -0.80
C ASN A 87 -0.17 -11.19 -1.06
N MET A 88 -1.48 -11.39 -0.86
CA MET A 88 -2.18 -12.64 -1.18
C MET A 88 -2.18 -12.94 -2.68
N ALA A 89 -2.26 -11.93 -3.54
CA ALA A 89 -2.21 -12.09 -4.99
C ALA A 89 -0.84 -12.60 -5.49
N LEU A 90 0.21 -12.50 -4.66
CA LEU A 90 1.54 -13.04 -4.94
C LEU A 90 1.72 -14.49 -4.47
N LEU A 91 0.79 -15.01 -3.66
CA LEU A 91 0.81 -16.38 -3.19
C LEU A 91 0.18 -17.34 -4.22
N PRO A 92 0.60 -18.63 -4.21
CA PRO A 92 -0.15 -19.69 -4.88
C PRO A 92 -1.61 -19.75 -4.40
N GLU A 93 -2.50 -20.21 -5.27
CA GLU A 93 -3.95 -20.26 -5.02
C GLU A 93 -4.30 -21.03 -3.74
N GLU A 94 -3.58 -22.11 -3.45
CA GLU A 94 -3.80 -22.93 -2.25
C GLU A 94 -3.55 -22.14 -0.96
N LYS A 95 -2.49 -21.31 -0.96
CA LYS A 95 -2.14 -20.47 0.19
C LYS A 95 -3.02 -19.23 0.31
N ARG A 96 -3.61 -18.78 -0.81
CA ARG A 96 -4.57 -17.68 -0.82
C ARG A 96 -5.84 -18.08 -0.09
N SER A 97 -6.40 -19.24 -0.42
CA SER A 97 -7.61 -19.76 0.23
C SER A 97 -7.41 -19.95 1.74
N GLU A 98 -6.27 -20.49 2.16
CA GLU A 98 -5.91 -20.61 3.58
C GLU A 98 -5.82 -19.22 4.26
N GLY A 99 -5.20 -18.24 3.60
CA GLY A 99 -5.09 -16.88 4.11
C GLY A 99 -6.45 -16.18 4.29
N LEU A 100 -7.37 -16.35 3.33
CA LEU A 100 -8.73 -15.82 3.40
C LEU A 100 -9.54 -16.50 4.53
N GLU A 101 -9.39 -17.81 4.69
CA GLU A 101 -10.03 -18.56 5.78
C GLU A 101 -9.57 -18.08 7.16
N ILE A 102 -8.27 -17.84 7.34
CA ILE A 102 -7.73 -17.33 8.62
C ILE A 102 -8.27 -15.92 8.92
N LEU A 103 -8.33 -15.05 7.91
CA LEU A 103 -8.83 -13.67 8.06
C LEU A 103 -10.32 -13.63 8.43
N THR A 104 -11.13 -14.44 7.76
CA THR A 104 -12.56 -14.57 8.04
C THR A 104 -12.82 -15.11 9.44
N GLN A 105 -12.02 -16.09 9.91
CA GLN A 105 -12.10 -16.59 11.29
C GLN A 105 -11.76 -15.51 12.34
N GLN A 106 -10.85 -14.58 12.03
CA GLN A 106 -10.47 -13.49 12.94
C GLN A 106 -11.52 -12.37 13.04
N LEU A 107 -12.37 -12.20 12.04
CA LEU A 107 -13.47 -11.22 12.04
C LEU A 107 -14.63 -11.62 12.96
N GLY A 108 -14.59 -12.81 13.55
CA GLY A 108 -15.55 -13.30 14.55
C GLY A 108 -16.80 -13.94 13.94
N GLU A 109 -17.81 -14.19 14.77
CA GLU A 109 -19.00 -15.00 14.40
C GLU A 109 -19.96 -14.32 13.41
N ASN A 110 -19.70 -13.07 12.99
CA ASN A 110 -20.55 -12.36 12.04
C ASN A 110 -20.30 -12.84 10.61
N GLN A 111 -20.94 -13.96 10.25
CA GLN A 111 -20.80 -14.59 8.94
C GLN A 111 -21.13 -13.64 7.76
N ALA A 112 -22.05 -12.70 7.94
CA ALA A 112 -22.41 -11.75 6.89
C ALA A 112 -21.26 -10.76 6.62
N ALA A 113 -20.68 -10.18 7.66
CA ALA A 113 -19.52 -9.29 7.54
C ALA A 113 -18.28 -10.03 7.02
N SER A 114 -18.11 -11.29 7.43
CA SER A 114 -17.03 -12.15 6.95
C SER A 114 -17.11 -12.42 5.46
N ALA A 115 -18.31 -12.72 4.94
CA ALA A 115 -18.53 -12.96 3.52
C ALA A 115 -18.28 -11.70 2.69
N GLU A 116 -18.75 -10.54 3.17
CA GLU A 116 -18.54 -9.24 2.53
C GLU A 116 -17.05 -8.88 2.43
N VAL A 117 -16.27 -9.08 3.51
CA VAL A 117 -14.82 -8.84 3.48
C VAL A 117 -14.12 -9.82 2.54
N GLN A 118 -14.52 -11.08 2.51
CA GLN A 118 -13.93 -12.06 1.60
C GLN A 118 -14.16 -11.67 0.14
N GLU A 119 -15.39 -11.26 -0.22
CA GLU A 119 -15.74 -10.83 -1.58
C GLU A 119 -14.91 -9.62 -2.01
N ILE A 120 -14.75 -8.62 -1.14
CA ILE A 120 -13.91 -7.44 -1.41
C ILE A 120 -12.44 -7.85 -1.62
N LEU A 121 -11.89 -8.73 -0.77
CA LEU A 121 -10.50 -9.16 -0.91
C LEU A 121 -10.28 -9.96 -2.20
N GLU A 122 -11.21 -10.84 -2.57
CA GLU A 122 -11.17 -11.58 -3.84
C GLU A 122 -11.18 -10.62 -5.04
N GLU A 123 -12.07 -9.63 -5.05
CA GLU A 123 -12.13 -8.61 -6.10
C GLU A 123 -10.81 -7.82 -6.22
N MET A 124 -10.24 -7.39 -5.08
CA MET A 124 -8.96 -6.69 -5.04
C MET A 124 -7.82 -7.58 -5.55
N ILE A 125 -7.81 -8.86 -5.21
CA ILE A 125 -6.81 -9.83 -5.69
C ILE A 125 -6.91 -9.99 -7.21
N GLU A 126 -8.12 -10.16 -7.75
CA GLU A 126 -8.34 -10.25 -9.19
C GLU A 126 -7.87 -8.97 -9.90
N ARG A 127 -8.21 -7.80 -9.36
CA ARG A 127 -7.73 -6.51 -9.86
C ARG A 127 -6.20 -6.44 -9.91
N LYS A 128 -5.51 -6.90 -8.87
CA LYS A 128 -4.04 -6.97 -8.84
C LYS A 128 -3.56 -7.85 -9.99
N GLN A 129 -4.14 -9.02 -10.16
CA GLN A 129 -3.76 -9.97 -11.23
C GLN A 129 -4.03 -9.43 -12.64
N LEU A 130 -5.04 -8.57 -12.82
CA LEU A 130 -5.40 -8.01 -14.12
C LEU A 130 -4.54 -6.79 -14.51
N PHE A 131 -4.29 -5.88 -13.57
CA PHE A 131 -3.66 -4.58 -13.87
C PHE A 131 -2.21 -4.45 -13.38
N PHE A 132 -1.80 -5.29 -12.43
CA PHE A 132 -0.51 -5.20 -11.74
C PHE A 132 0.20 -6.56 -11.66
N ALA A 133 -0.02 -7.42 -12.66
CA ALA A 133 0.54 -8.78 -12.70
C ALA A 133 2.06 -8.79 -12.64
N ASP A 134 2.71 -7.84 -13.29
CA ASP A 134 4.17 -7.75 -13.44
C ASP A 134 4.88 -7.36 -12.15
N ASN A 135 4.18 -6.67 -11.25
CA ASN A 135 4.76 -6.26 -9.97
C ASN A 135 4.75 -7.42 -8.98
N LYS A 136 5.94 -7.92 -8.63
CA LYS A 136 6.14 -9.03 -7.69
C LYS A 136 6.60 -8.58 -6.29
N ARG A 137 6.62 -7.27 -6.03
CA ARG A 137 7.11 -6.72 -4.76
C ARG A 137 6.06 -6.95 -3.66
N GLN A 138 6.51 -7.45 -2.53
CA GLN A 138 5.66 -7.59 -1.34
C GLN A 138 5.66 -6.29 -0.56
N ILE A 139 4.49 -5.83 -0.11
CA ILE A 139 4.37 -4.65 0.74
C ILE A 139 4.57 -5.07 2.19
N LEU A 140 5.55 -4.47 2.86
CA LEU A 140 5.94 -4.81 4.22
C LEU A 140 5.22 -3.95 5.26
N ASP A 141 5.09 -2.66 4.97
CA ASP A 141 4.43 -1.69 5.86
C ASP A 141 4.00 -0.45 5.04
N PHE A 142 3.02 0.28 5.56
CA PHE A 142 2.60 1.56 4.99
C PHE A 142 2.29 2.58 6.10
N GLU A 143 2.37 3.86 5.75
CA GLU A 143 1.98 4.96 6.63
C GLU A 143 1.14 5.99 5.86
N LEU A 144 -0.06 6.27 6.37
CA LEU A 144 -0.86 7.40 5.95
C LEU A 144 -0.54 8.62 6.82
N SER A 145 0.11 9.59 6.20
CA SER A 145 0.49 10.87 6.81
C SER A 145 -0.38 12.01 6.27
N GLY A 146 -0.50 13.11 7.02
CA GLY A 146 -1.30 14.28 6.63
C GLY A 146 -2.73 14.32 7.18
N ARG A 147 -3.51 15.36 6.85
CA ARG A 147 -4.91 15.59 7.26
C ARG A 147 -5.72 16.22 6.13
N GLY A 148 -6.99 15.83 5.99
CA GLY A 148 -7.90 16.43 5.01
C GLY A 148 -7.52 16.03 3.58
N ARG A 149 -7.48 17.01 2.66
CA ARG A 149 -7.15 16.79 1.23
C ARG A 149 -5.67 16.49 0.95
N SER A 150 -4.78 16.65 1.93
CA SER A 150 -3.35 16.37 1.80
C SER A 150 -3.02 15.08 2.56
N LEU A 151 -3.60 13.96 2.12
CA LEU A 151 -3.16 12.63 2.52
C LEU A 151 -1.92 12.25 1.71
N ASN A 152 -0.96 11.65 2.39
CA ASN A 152 0.26 11.19 1.77
C ASN A 152 0.56 9.77 2.22
N LEU A 153 0.70 8.89 1.24
CA LEU A 153 0.94 7.48 1.41
C LEU A 153 2.44 7.21 1.25
N SER A 154 3.03 6.61 2.29
CA SER A 154 4.39 6.07 2.24
C SER A 154 4.31 4.56 2.32
N VAL A 155 5.01 3.84 1.44
CA VAL A 155 4.99 2.38 1.36
C VAL A 155 6.40 1.86 1.40
N VAL A 156 6.61 0.82 2.21
CA VAL A 156 7.83 0.03 2.21
C VAL A 156 7.52 -1.33 1.59
N SER A 157 8.36 -1.75 0.66
CA SER A 157 8.22 -3.05 0.02
C SER A 157 9.57 -3.72 -0.18
N THR A 158 9.54 -4.98 -0.58
CA THR A 158 10.76 -5.70 -0.99
C THR A 158 11.40 -5.01 -2.21
N PRO A 159 12.73 -5.16 -2.40
CA PRO A 159 13.38 -4.81 -3.65
C PRO A 159 12.71 -5.52 -4.82
N THR A 160 12.75 -4.90 -5.99
CA THR A 160 12.59 -5.64 -7.24
C THR A 160 13.75 -6.63 -7.31
N LEU A 161 13.46 -7.92 -7.39
CA LEU A 161 14.49 -8.93 -7.65
C LEU A 161 14.95 -8.74 -9.11
N THR A 162 15.87 -7.82 -9.33
CA THR A 162 16.68 -7.81 -10.55
C THR A 162 17.67 -8.96 -10.41
N GLU A 163 17.59 -9.95 -11.30
CA GLU A 163 18.55 -11.07 -11.42
C GLU A 163 19.96 -10.54 -11.79
N THR A 164 20.62 -9.80 -10.89
CA THR A 164 21.94 -9.20 -11.19
C THR A 164 22.92 -9.28 -10.03
N ASP A 165 22.79 -10.29 -9.17
CA ASP A 165 23.84 -10.69 -8.22
C ASP A 165 24.11 -12.21 -8.29
N GLN A 166 24.18 -12.76 -9.51
CA GLN A 166 24.81 -14.04 -9.81
C GLN A 166 25.66 -13.95 -11.08
N GLU A 167 26.78 -13.24 -11.00
CA GLU A 167 27.95 -13.28 -11.91
C GLU A 167 29.05 -12.58 -11.09
N ASP A 168 30.20 -13.12 -10.65
CA ASP A 168 31.01 -14.33 -10.88
C ASP A 168 31.92 -14.52 -9.63
#